data_AF-A0A1V5D149-F1
#
_entry.id   AF-A0A1V5D149-F1
#
_cell.length_a   1.000
_cell.length_b   1.000
_cell.length_c   1.000
_cell.angle_alpha   90.00
_cell.angle_beta   90.00
_cell.angle_gamma   90.00
#
_symmetry.space_group_name_H-M   'P 1'
#
loop_
_entity.id
_entity.type
_entity.pdbx_description
1 polymer ?
#
loop_
_entity_poly.entity_id
_entity_poly.type
_entity_poly.pdbx_seq_one_letter_code
_entity_poly.pdbx_strand_id
1 'polypeptide(L)'
;MRRHLIRFDDFREDNTIHAEDDLGNKKEPSCNERYYTSEITWLLKTLAFNTIGIFGAKLGAFSRNDKLSTEDFEMLVIAEK
;
A
#
# COMPACT_ATOMS: atom_id res chain seq x y z
N MET A 1 9.41 8.12 20.42
CA MET A 1 10.07 8.84 19.31
C MET A 1 9.97 7.93 18.09
N ARG A 2 9.06 8.22 17.16
CA ARG A 2 8.87 7.36 15.97
C ARG A 2 9.98 7.66 14.97
N ARG A 3 10.70 6.64 14.50
CA ARG A 3 11.76 6.78 13.50
C ARG A 3 11.19 6.31 12.17
N HIS A 4 10.90 7.23 11.26
CA HIS A 4 10.43 6.90 9.91
C HIS A 4 11.67 6.91 9.01
N LEU A 5 12.07 5.75 8.51
CA LEU A 5 13.22 5.61 7.62
C LEU A 5 12.69 5.13 6.26
N ILE A 6 12.67 6.04 5.28
CA ILE A 6 12.28 5.71 3.91
C ILE A 6 13.56 5.44 3.12
N ARG A 7 13.65 4.25 2.51
CA ARG A 7 14.74 3.89 1.59
C ARG A 7 14.37 4.30 0.16
N PHE A 8 15.24 5.08 -0.47
CA PHE A 8 15.01 5.67 -1.80
C PHE A 8 15.08 4.64 -2.94
N ASP A 9 15.87 3.56 -2.79
CA ASP A 9 16.12 2.60 -3.87
C ASP A 9 14.96 1.63 -4.13
N ASP A 10 14.07 1.42 -3.15
CA ASP A 10 12.98 0.44 -3.25
C ASP A 10 11.63 0.96 -2.70
N PHE A 11 11.52 2.28 -2.50
CA PHE A 11 10.33 2.96 -1.97
C PHE A 11 9.72 2.21 -0.79
N ARG A 12 10.58 1.78 0.13
CA ARG A 12 10.17 1.05 1.34
C ARG A 12 10.30 1.91 2.57
N GLU A 13 9.29 1.80 3.41
CA GLU A 13 9.32 2.31 4.76
C GLU A 13 9.35 1.15 5.75
N ASP A 14 10.32 1.22 6.65
CA ASP A 14 10.35 0.36 7.82
C ASP A 14 9.72 1.13 8.98
N ASN A 15 8.59 0.64 9.47
CA ASN A 15 7.83 1.25 10.55
C ASN A 15 7.75 0.28 11.73
N THR A 16 7.98 0.78 12.94
CA THR A 16 7.79 0.01 14.17
C THR A 16 6.65 0.65 14.96
N ILE A 17 5.53 -0.06 15.03
CA ILE A 17 4.34 0.42 15.75
C ILE A 17 4.41 -0.16 17.16
N HIS A 18 4.26 0.69 18.18
CA HIS A 18 4.10 0.25 19.55
C HIS A 18 2.61 0.27 19.87
N ALA A 19 2.03 -0.91 20.09
CA ALA A 19 0.64 -1.08 20.48
C ALA A 19 0.57 -1.87 21.79
N GLU A 20 -0.36 -1.52 22.67
CA GLU A 20 -0.61 -2.27 23.90
C GLU A 20 -1.90 -3.06 23.70
N ASP A 21 -1.87 -4.37 23.97
CA ASP A 21 -3.09 -5.19 23.90
C ASP A 21 -3.99 -4.97 25.13
N ASP A 22 -5.22 -5.48 25.07
CA ASP A 22 -6.22 -5.31 26.14
C ASP A 22 -5.79 -5.91 27.49
N LEU A 23 -4.67 -6.66 27.52
CA LEU A 23 -4.07 -7.27 28.70
C LEU A 23 -2.80 -6.54 29.18
N GLY A 24 -2.47 -5.38 28.59
CA GLY A 24 -1.31 -4.57 28.96
C GLY A 24 0.03 -5.06 28.39
N ASN A 25 0.03 -6.02 27.47
CA ASN A 25 1.27 -6.47 26.85
C ASN A 25 1.62 -5.54 25.69
N LYS A 26 2.86 -5.03 25.72
CA LYS A 26 3.43 -4.26 24.63
C LYS A 26 3.71 -5.18 23.44
N LYS A 27 3.10 -4.87 22.31
CA LYS A 27 3.36 -5.43 21.00
C LYS A 27 4.16 -4.42 20.18
N GLU A 28 5.24 -4.90 19.58
CA GLU A 28 6.09 -4.10 18.70
C GLU A 28 6.16 -4.76 17.32
N PRO A 29 5.05 -4.75 16.54
CA PRO A 29 5.11 -5.21 15.15
C PRO A 29 6.03 -4.32 14.33
N SER A 30 7.02 -4.96 13.69
CA SER A 30 7.82 -4.37 12.62
C SER A 30 7.08 -4.52 11.29
N CYS A 31 6.66 -3.40 10.72
CA CYS A 31 6.02 -3.33 9.41
C CYS A 31 7.05 -2.91 8.36
N ASN A 32 7.04 -3.58 7.21
CA ASN A 32 7.74 -3.16 6.00
C ASN A 32 6.67 -2.78 4.97
N GLU A 33 6.53 -1.48 4.71
CA GLU A 33 5.55 -0.92 3.79
C GLU A 33 6.23 -0.62 2.46
N ARG A 34 5.58 -0.94 1.35
CA ARG A 34 6.08 -0.68 -0.01
C ARG A 34 5.17 0.32 -0.69
N TYR A 35 5.73 1.47 -1.08
CA TYR A 35 5.02 2.49 -1.81
C TYR A 35 5.10 2.20 -3.31
N TYR A 36 4.03 1.67 -3.87
CA TYR A 36 3.90 1.52 -5.32
C TYR A 36 3.34 2.80 -5.94
N THR A 37 4.16 3.84 -6.08
CA THR A 37 3.77 5.03 -6.85
C THR A 37 3.99 4.77 -8.34
N SER A 38 2.94 4.90 -9.16
CA SER A 38 2.87 4.87 -10.65
C SER A 38 3.53 3.69 -11.42
N GLU A 39 4.44 2.94 -10.82
CA GLU A 39 5.20 1.83 -11.41
C GLU A 39 4.41 0.52 -11.46
N ILE A 40 3.32 0.39 -10.69
CA ILE A 40 2.49 -0.82 -10.65
C ILE A 40 1.93 -1.18 -12.04
N THR A 41 1.57 -0.17 -12.84
CA THR A 41 1.11 -0.36 -14.22
C THR A 41 2.21 -0.95 -15.09
N TRP A 42 3.44 -0.48 -14.92
CA TRP A 42 4.59 -0.95 -15.69
C TRP A 42 4.93 -2.39 -15.33
N LEU A 43 4.95 -2.72 -14.03
CA LEU A 43 5.21 -4.07 -13.54
C LEU A 43 4.14 -5.08 -13.98
N LEU A 44 2.87 -4.67 -14.04
CA LEU A 44 1.81 -5.53 -14.57
C LEU A 44 1.92 -5.71 -16.09
N LYS A 45 2.35 -4.69 -16.83
CA LYS A 45 2.60 -4.81 -18.28
C LYS A 45 3.75 -5.77 -18.59
N THR A 46 4.83 -5.78 -17.80
CA THR A 46 5.95 -6.74 -18.00
C THR A 46 5.51 -8.19 -17.77
N LEU A 47 4.46 -8.41 -16.96
CA LEU A 47 3.82 -9.70 -16.74
C LEU A 47 2.75 -10.05 -17.80
N ALA A 48 2.64 -9.26 -18.87
CA ALA A 48 1.70 -9.41 -19.98
C ALA A 48 0.21 -9.34 -19.59
N PHE A 49 -0.14 -8.51 -18.60
CA PHE A 49 -1.53 -8.13 -18.39
C PHE A 49 -1.97 -7.08 -19.41
N ASN A 50 -3.10 -7.32 -20.06
CA ASN A 50 -3.60 -6.49 -21.17
C ASN A 50 -4.49 -5.34 -20.69
N THR A 51 -5.31 -5.60 -19.67
CA THR A 51 -6.19 -4.60 -19.07
C THR A 51 -5.75 -4.33 -17.65
N ILE A 52 -5.48 -3.07 -17.32
CA ILE A 52 -5.09 -2.64 -15.97
C ILE A 52 -5.96 -1.43 -15.60
N GLY A 53 -6.73 -1.56 -14.54
CA GLY A 53 -7.48 -0.48 -13.92
C GLY A 53 -6.95 -0.16 -12.53
N ILE A 54 -6.82 1.13 -12.21
CA ILE A 54 -6.38 1.61 -10.89
C ILE A 54 -7.46 2.55 -10.35
N PHE A 55 -7.88 2.27 -9.11
CA PHE A 55 -8.98 2.93 -8.42
C PHE A 55 -8.56 3.26 -6.98
N GLY A 56 -9.24 4.19 -6.34
CA GLY A 56 -9.06 4.44 -4.91
C GLY A 56 -9.59 3.25 -4.09
N ALA A 57 -8.84 2.76 -3.11
CA ALA A 57 -9.34 1.75 -2.20
C ALA A 57 -9.89 2.40 -0.92
N LYS A 58 -11.14 2.08 -0.60
CA LYS A 58 -11.80 2.44 0.65
C LYS A 58 -11.96 1.18 1.48
N LEU A 59 -11.46 1.22 2.71
CA LEU A 59 -11.48 0.07 3.61
C LEU A 59 -12.91 -0.47 3.78
N GLY A 60 -13.12 -1.73 3.38
CA GLY A 60 -14.42 -2.40 3.45
C GLY A 60 -15.43 -2.03 2.35
N ALA A 61 -15.07 -1.14 1.42
CA ALA A 61 -15.95 -0.64 0.36
C ALA A 61 -15.24 -0.51 -0.99
N PHE A 62 -14.60 -1.60 -1.45
CA PHE A 62 -13.89 -1.62 -2.72
C PHE A 62 -14.83 -1.40 -3.92
N SER A 63 -14.49 -0.45 -4.79
CA SER A 63 -15.32 -0.07 -5.93
C SER A 63 -14.47 0.38 -7.12
N ARG A 64 -14.96 0.09 -8.33
CA ARG A 64 -14.37 0.58 -9.59
C ARG A 64 -14.82 2.01 -9.94
N ASN A 65 -15.79 2.54 -9.20
CA ASN A 65 -16.28 3.90 -9.43
C ASN A 65 -15.48 4.95 -8.65
N ASP A 66 -14.68 4.52 -7.68
CA ASP A 66 -13.83 5.40 -6.90
C ASP A 66 -12.55 5.71 -7.68
N LYS A 67 -12.46 6.93 -8.22
CA LYS A 67 -11.24 7.40 -8.86
C LYS A 67 -10.14 7.57 -7.82
N LEU A 68 -8.94 7.15 -8.18
CA LEU A 68 -7.77 7.36 -7.35
C LEU A 68 -7.48 8.86 -7.17
N SER A 69 -7.33 9.28 -5.92
CA SER A 69 -6.94 10.62 -5.48
C SER A 69 -5.58 10.61 -4.80
N THR A 70 -4.92 11.77 -4.73
CA THR A 70 -3.68 11.96 -3.94
C THR A 70 -3.90 11.86 -2.42
N GLU A 71 -5.17 11.86 -1.99
CA GLU A 71 -5.56 11.70 -0.59
C GLU A 71 -5.84 10.24 -0.23
N ASP A 72 -5.91 9.33 -1.21
CA ASP A 72 -6.14 7.91 -0.96
C ASP A 72 -4.84 7.26 -0.44
N PHE A 73 -4.94 6.60 0.71
CA PHE A 73 -3.82 5.86 1.30
C PHE A 73 -3.60 4.50 0.61
N GLU A 74 -4.67 3.90 0.06
CA GLU A 74 -4.65 2.59 -0.57
C GLU A 74 -5.17 2.67 -2.01
N MET A 75 -4.69 1.77 -2.87
CA MET A 75 -5.15 1.63 -4.26
C MET A 75 -5.76 0.26 -4.51
N LEU A 76 -6.87 0.23 -5.25
CA LEU A 76 -7.44 -0.98 -5.82
C LEU A 76 -6.92 -1.14 -7.25
N VAL A 77 -6.13 -2.18 -7.48
CA VAL A 77 -5.61 -2.52 -8.82
C VAL A 77 -6.29 -3.77 -9.33
N ILE A 78 -6.89 -3.68 -10.52
CA ILE A 78 -7.57 -4.79 -11.19
C ILE A 78 -6.85 -5.03 -12.52
N ALA A 79 -6.33 -6.24 -12.71
CA ALA A 79 -5.62 -6.62 -13.93
C ALA A 79 -6.22 -7.89 -14.55
N GLU A 80 -6.35 -7.90 -15.87
CA GLU A 80 -6.82 -9.04 -16.67
C GLU A 80 -5.76 -9.40 -17.72
N LYS A 81 -5.50 -10.70 -17.86
CA LYS A 81 -4.56 -11.26 -18.84
C LYS A 81 -5.21 -11.34 -20.21
#